data_AF-A0A2V5XC00-F1
#
_entry.id   AF-A0A2V5XC00-F1
#
_cell.length_a   1.000
_cell.length_b   1.000
_cell.length_c   1.000
_cell.angle_alpha   90.00
_cell.angle_beta   90.00
_cell.angle_gamma   90.00
#
_symmetry.space_group_name_H-M   'P 1'
#
loop_
_entity.id
_entity.type
_entity.pdbx_description
1 polymer ?
#
loop_
_entity_poly.entity_id
_entity_poly.type
_entity_poly.pdbx_seq_one_letter_code
_entity_poly.pdbx_strand_id
1 'polypeptide(L)'
;MRPGQKRWFEVGNSLKRGDSPAAPRAPATTPMALFVIGLSLAFAALANPLDQWHWRSPLPQGNGLKDVVFGDGLFVTVGEWGTVLTSADGRNWSMARTGETVTLEAITFGNGLFVAAGWKRVLTSADGINWLSYATDASIEALAYGNGTYVGVGEGRIWNSPDGITWTVGGQSWAGTPPVLRMSMVHLLSSQQVKCCSRPTE
;
A
#
# COMPACT_ATOMS: atom_id res chain seq x y z
N MET A 1 55.23 66.95 -31.44
CA MET A 1 54.88 66.87 -32.87
C MET A 1 53.78 65.82 -33.04
N ARG A 2 52.81 66.09 -33.92
CA ARG A 2 51.53 65.38 -34.22
C ARG A 2 51.77 64.02 -34.93
N PRO A 3 50.77 63.23 -35.46
CA PRO A 3 49.29 63.43 -35.60
C PRO A 3 48.42 62.16 -35.30
N GLY A 4 47.08 62.14 -35.34
CA GLY A 4 46.13 62.98 -36.09
C GLY A 4 44.63 62.86 -35.72
N GLN A 5 43.88 63.73 -36.41
CA GLN A 5 42.51 64.25 -36.27
C GLN A 5 41.37 63.22 -36.52
N LYS A 6 40.07 63.46 -36.17
CA LYS A 6 39.09 64.44 -36.74
C LYS A 6 37.85 64.51 -35.80
N ARG A 7 37.44 65.68 -35.29
CA ARG A 7 36.51 66.73 -35.78
C ARG A 7 34.99 66.45 -35.57
N TRP A 8 34.34 67.48 -35.01
CA TRP A 8 33.02 67.61 -34.38
C TRP A 8 31.89 68.08 -35.33
N PHE A 9 30.60 67.93 -34.93
CA PHE A 9 29.64 69.03 -34.60
C PHE A 9 28.18 68.52 -34.48
N GLU A 10 27.50 68.88 -33.37
CA GLU A 10 26.03 68.87 -33.17
C GLU A 10 25.40 70.17 -33.72
N VAL A 11 24.15 70.13 -34.22
CA VAL A 11 23.09 71.16 -34.01
C VAL A 11 21.70 70.52 -34.25
N GLY A 12 20.73 70.78 -33.37
CA GLY A 12 19.34 70.26 -33.42
C GLY A 12 18.27 71.18 -34.03
N ASN A 13 17.00 70.97 -33.60
CA ASN A 13 15.72 71.67 -33.87
C ASN A 13 14.95 71.25 -35.15
N SER A 14 13.60 71.22 -35.23
CA SER A 14 12.45 71.40 -34.31
C SER A 14 11.15 70.97 -35.06
N LEU A 15 10.04 70.91 -34.33
CA LEU A 15 8.70 70.32 -34.57
C LEU A 15 7.78 70.98 -35.64
N LYS A 16 6.76 70.21 -36.09
CA LYS A 16 5.32 70.53 -36.43
C LYS A 16 4.88 69.92 -37.80
N ARG A 17 3.63 69.52 -38.09
CA ARG A 17 2.32 69.27 -37.43
C ARG A 17 1.32 68.89 -38.57
N GLY A 18 0.40 67.93 -38.36
CA GLY A 18 -0.87 67.73 -39.14
C GLY A 18 -0.71 67.10 -40.54
N ASP A 19 -1.57 66.23 -41.08
CA ASP A 19 -2.98 65.95 -40.82
C ASP A 19 -3.35 64.51 -41.25
N SER A 20 -4.31 63.89 -40.55
CA SER A 20 -4.99 62.66 -40.98
C SER A 20 -6.22 62.99 -41.83
N PRO A 21 -6.55 62.15 -42.83
CA PRO A 21 -7.93 61.92 -43.22
C PRO A 21 -8.37 60.45 -43.05
N ALA A 22 -9.67 60.31 -42.87
CA ALA A 22 -10.43 59.17 -42.38
C ALA A 22 -10.31 57.84 -43.18
N ALA A 23 -10.58 56.76 -42.47
CA ALA A 23 -10.63 55.38 -42.96
C ALA A 23 -11.80 55.10 -43.93
N PRO A 24 -11.58 54.31 -45.00
CA PRO A 24 -12.67 53.65 -45.73
C PRO A 24 -13.03 52.28 -45.11
N ARG A 25 -14.34 52.01 -45.04
CA ARG A 25 -14.99 50.80 -44.54
C ARG A 25 -14.61 49.55 -45.36
N ALA A 26 -14.50 48.41 -44.67
CA ALA A 26 -14.30 47.09 -45.25
C ALA A 26 -15.50 46.60 -46.08
N PRO A 27 -15.27 45.78 -47.12
CA PRO A 27 -16.18 44.72 -47.50
C PRO A 27 -15.64 43.34 -47.06
N ALA A 28 -16.52 42.55 -46.46
CA ALA A 28 -16.28 41.19 -46.01
C ALA A 28 -16.20 40.22 -47.19
N THR A 29 -15.14 39.41 -47.25
CA THR A 29 -15.11 38.14 -47.98
C THR A 29 -14.15 37.16 -47.27
N THR A 30 -14.71 36.27 -46.45
CA THR A 30 -14.11 34.97 -46.11
C THR A 30 -14.56 33.95 -47.18
N PRO A 31 -13.71 32.99 -47.61
CA PRO A 31 -13.67 31.73 -46.85
C PRO A 31 -12.33 30.96 -46.87
N MET A 32 -12.19 30.08 -45.88
CA MET A 32 -11.40 28.84 -45.91
C MET A 32 -9.87 28.93 -46.10
N ALA A 33 -9.15 29.38 -45.06
CA ALA A 33 -7.80 28.87 -44.79
C ALA A 33 -7.34 29.26 -43.38
N LEU A 34 -8.00 28.72 -42.34
CA LEU A 34 -7.44 28.52 -40.98
C LEU A 34 -8.50 27.85 -40.10
N PHE A 35 -8.97 26.69 -40.56
CA PHE A 35 -9.73 25.73 -39.74
C PHE A 35 -8.91 24.44 -39.54
N VAL A 36 -7.58 24.58 -39.47
CA VAL A 36 -6.63 23.49 -39.12
C VAL A 36 -5.49 24.03 -38.24
N ILE A 37 -5.83 24.86 -37.25
CA ILE A 37 -5.25 24.70 -35.90
C ILE A 37 -6.38 24.20 -35.01
N GLY A 38 -7.12 23.22 -35.54
CA GLY A 38 -8.00 22.39 -34.76
C GLY A 38 -7.15 21.41 -33.97
N LEU A 39 -7.65 21.06 -32.78
CA LEU A 39 -7.48 19.69 -32.27
C LEU A 39 -6.06 19.26 -31.86
N SER A 40 -5.23 20.15 -31.32
CA SER A 40 -4.07 19.73 -30.49
C SER A 40 -4.15 20.20 -29.03
N LEU A 41 -5.20 20.95 -28.66
CA LEU A 41 -5.54 21.26 -27.26
C LEU A 41 -6.83 20.56 -26.81
N ALA A 42 -7.31 19.60 -27.58
CA ALA A 42 -8.25 18.59 -27.09
C ALA A 42 -7.42 17.34 -26.80
N PHE A 43 -7.47 16.85 -25.56
CA PHE A 43 -6.67 15.75 -25.00
C PHE A 43 -5.23 16.08 -24.56
N ALA A 44 -5.04 17.15 -23.79
CA ALA A 44 -4.39 16.86 -22.51
C ALA A 44 -5.42 16.05 -21.73
N ALA A 45 -5.47 14.73 -22.00
CA ALA A 45 -6.15 13.78 -21.13
C ALA A 45 -5.79 14.22 -19.70
N LEU A 46 -6.74 14.44 -18.80
CA LEU A 46 -7.26 13.35 -17.97
C LEU A 46 -6.29 12.16 -17.95
N ALA A 47 -5.00 12.40 -17.71
CA ALA A 47 -4.12 11.39 -17.17
C ALA A 47 -4.78 11.07 -15.84
N ASN A 48 -5.53 9.96 -15.82
CA ASN A 48 -6.07 9.44 -14.59
C ASN A 48 -4.88 9.29 -13.63
N PRO A 49 -5.04 9.50 -12.32
CA PRO A 49 -3.94 9.42 -11.35
C PRO A 49 -3.17 8.07 -11.33
N LEU A 50 -3.49 7.13 -12.24
CA LEU A 50 -2.88 5.83 -12.45
C LEU A 50 -1.81 5.79 -13.55
N ASP A 51 -1.66 6.84 -14.38
CA ASP A 51 -0.74 6.80 -15.54
C ASP A 51 0.66 7.36 -15.24
N GLN A 52 0.84 8.04 -14.10
CA GLN A 52 2.13 8.63 -13.69
C GLN A 52 2.78 7.80 -12.60
N TRP A 53 3.58 6.83 -13.02
CA TRP A 53 4.42 6.03 -12.13
C TRP A 53 5.73 6.73 -11.86
N HIS A 54 6.04 6.89 -10.58
CA HIS A 54 7.35 7.35 -10.17
C HIS A 54 8.03 6.29 -9.31
N TRP A 55 9.25 5.93 -9.69
CA TRP A 55 10.09 5.07 -8.86
C TRP A 55 10.31 5.76 -7.51
N ARG A 56 9.99 5.03 -6.44
CA ARG A 56 10.43 5.33 -5.09
C ARG A 56 11.52 4.31 -4.80
N SER A 57 12.77 4.76 -4.74
CA SER A 57 13.87 3.93 -4.24
C SER A 57 13.91 4.18 -2.74
N PRO A 58 13.27 3.35 -1.89
CA PRO A 58 13.27 3.58 -0.46
C PRO A 58 14.70 3.39 0.05
N LEU A 59 15.41 4.50 0.23
CA LEU A 59 16.56 4.52 1.13
C LEU A 59 16.02 4.15 2.52
N PRO A 60 16.63 3.17 3.21
CA PRO A 60 18.07 2.94 3.18
C PRO A 60 18.53 1.54 2.74
N GLN A 61 17.76 0.74 1.99
CA GLN A 61 18.09 -0.69 1.79
C GLN A 61 17.92 -1.16 0.33
N GLY A 62 18.72 -2.17 -0.08
CA GLY A 62 18.76 -2.73 -1.45
C GLY A 62 18.23 -4.17 -1.58
N ASN A 63 17.54 -4.66 -0.55
CA ASN A 63 16.92 -5.99 -0.49
C ASN A 63 15.62 -6.04 -1.32
N GLY A 64 15.27 -7.23 -1.80
CA GLY A 64 14.01 -7.45 -2.50
C GLY A 64 12.81 -7.28 -1.56
N LEU A 65 11.93 -6.33 -1.88
CA LEU A 65 10.61 -6.20 -1.25
C LEU A 65 9.66 -7.24 -1.85
N LYS A 66 8.85 -7.88 -1.00
CA LYS A 66 7.94 -8.97 -1.39
C LYS A 66 6.49 -8.53 -1.40
N ASP A 67 6.08 -7.75 -0.41
CA ASP A 67 4.69 -7.36 -0.23
C ASP A 67 4.54 -6.01 0.48
N VAL A 68 3.37 -5.39 0.38
CA VAL A 68 3.01 -4.12 1.01
C VAL A 68 1.54 -4.08 1.41
N VAL A 69 1.26 -3.54 2.60
CA VAL A 69 -0.10 -3.29 3.09
C VAL A 69 -0.25 -1.84 3.54
N PHE A 70 -1.47 -1.32 3.45
CA PHE A 70 -1.87 -0.08 4.11
C PHE A 70 -2.87 -0.41 5.23
N GLY A 71 -2.57 0.05 6.44
CA GLY A 71 -3.38 -0.19 7.63
C GLY A 71 -3.08 0.87 8.69
N ASP A 72 -4.07 1.23 9.50
CA ASP A 72 -3.91 2.23 10.58
C ASP A 72 -3.24 3.55 10.14
N GLY A 73 -3.46 3.99 8.90
CA GLY A 73 -2.83 5.20 8.37
C GLY A 73 -1.36 5.06 7.97
N LEU A 74 -0.83 3.83 7.93
CA LEU A 74 0.57 3.52 7.66
C LEU A 74 0.71 2.52 6.51
N PHE A 75 1.60 2.81 5.57
CA PHE A 75 2.09 1.84 4.60
C PHE A 75 3.21 1.03 5.25
N VAL A 76 3.13 -0.29 5.14
CA VAL A 76 4.13 -1.22 5.68
C VAL A 76 4.49 -2.22 4.59
N THR A 77 5.78 -2.33 4.27
CA THR A 77 6.30 -3.30 3.31
C THR A 77 7.27 -4.25 3.99
N VAL A 78 7.29 -5.49 3.52
CA VAL A 78 8.16 -6.55 4.01
C VAL A 78 9.03 -7.11 2.89
N GLY A 79 10.13 -7.76 3.23
CA GLY A 79 11.00 -8.37 2.23
C GLY A 79 12.08 -9.29 2.76
N GLU A 80 13.11 -9.46 1.93
CA GLU A 80 14.26 -10.31 2.21
C GLU A 80 15.03 -9.86 3.46
N TRP A 81 15.69 -10.79 4.13
CA TRP A 81 16.53 -10.52 5.30
C TRP A 81 15.80 -9.81 6.45
N GLY A 82 14.52 -10.13 6.66
CA GLY A 82 13.69 -9.54 7.72
C GLY A 82 13.37 -8.06 7.52
N THR A 83 13.53 -7.57 6.28
CA THR A 83 13.29 -6.17 5.93
C THR A 83 11.83 -5.81 6.22
N VAL A 84 11.64 -4.75 7.00
CA VAL A 84 10.33 -4.09 7.16
C VAL A 84 10.55 -2.60 7.02
N LEU A 85 9.79 -1.95 6.13
CA LEU A 85 9.78 -0.49 5.99
C LEU A 85 8.38 0.05 6.24
N THR A 86 8.33 1.25 6.82
CA THR A 86 7.09 1.97 7.11
C THR A 86 7.09 3.34 6.44
N SER A 87 5.91 3.83 6.07
CA SER A 87 5.73 5.17 5.50
C SER A 87 4.32 5.69 5.79
N ALA A 88 4.21 6.97 6.16
CA ALA A 88 2.91 7.63 6.32
C ALA A 88 2.36 8.19 4.99
N ASP A 89 3.22 8.37 3.98
CA ASP A 89 2.90 9.08 2.73
C ASP A 89 3.20 8.27 1.45
N GLY A 90 3.72 7.05 1.58
CA GLY A 90 4.13 6.18 0.48
C GLY A 90 5.37 6.68 -0.28
N ARG A 91 6.01 7.76 0.19
CA ARG A 91 7.15 8.42 -0.47
C ARG A 91 8.42 8.32 0.37
N ASN A 92 8.31 8.64 1.65
CA ASN A 92 9.40 8.62 2.61
C ASN A 92 9.27 7.36 3.47
N TRP A 93 10.28 6.50 3.40
CA TRP A 93 10.27 5.19 4.05
C TRP A 93 11.31 5.11 5.16
N SER A 94 10.98 4.44 6.25
CA SER A 94 11.87 4.21 7.40
C SER A 94 11.92 2.74 7.76
N MET A 95 13.09 2.23 8.14
CA MET A 95 13.23 0.83 8.60
C MET A 95 12.59 0.63 9.98
N ALA A 96 11.78 -0.41 10.09
CA ALA A 96 11.32 -0.93 11.38
C ALA A 96 12.31 -1.98 11.91
N ARG A 97 12.31 -2.19 13.23
CA ARG A 97 13.18 -3.18 13.88
C ARG A 97 12.40 -4.47 14.09
N THR A 98 12.83 -5.53 13.43
CA THR A 98 12.25 -6.88 13.59
C THR A 98 13.16 -7.82 14.38
N GLY A 99 14.48 -7.66 14.27
CA GLY A 99 15.46 -8.59 14.83
C GLY A 99 15.54 -9.92 14.07
N GLU A 100 14.83 -10.05 12.94
CA GLU A 100 14.80 -11.25 12.11
C GLU A 100 15.68 -11.10 10.88
N THR A 101 16.18 -12.24 10.38
CA THR A 101 16.99 -12.31 9.15
C THR A 101 16.35 -13.21 8.10
N VAL A 102 15.17 -13.76 8.38
CA VAL A 102 14.42 -14.58 7.41
C VAL A 102 13.67 -13.72 6.42
N THR A 103 13.44 -14.21 5.21
CA THR A 103 12.57 -13.53 4.25
C THR A 103 11.14 -13.54 4.77
N LEU A 104 10.53 -12.35 4.77
CA LEU A 104 9.10 -12.14 4.99
C LEU A 104 8.45 -12.03 3.60
N GLU A 105 7.57 -12.98 3.30
CA GLU A 105 6.95 -13.13 1.97
C GLU A 105 5.64 -12.36 1.85
N ALA A 106 4.90 -12.22 2.94
CA ALA A 106 3.57 -11.63 2.92
C ALA A 106 3.32 -10.75 4.14
N ILE A 107 2.44 -9.76 3.97
CA ILE A 107 1.95 -8.92 5.06
C ILE A 107 0.46 -8.60 4.87
N THR A 108 -0.30 -8.60 5.97
CA THR A 108 -1.68 -8.16 5.98
C THR A 108 -1.97 -7.31 7.21
N PHE A 109 -3.08 -6.57 7.18
CA PHE A 109 -3.56 -5.76 8.29
C PHE A 109 -5.04 -6.07 8.52
N GLY A 110 -5.37 -6.34 9.78
CA GLY A 110 -6.72 -6.66 10.21
C GLY A 110 -6.87 -6.45 11.70
N ASN A 111 -8.07 -6.22 12.21
CA ASN A 111 -8.32 -6.11 13.65
C ASN A 111 -7.35 -5.19 14.45
N GLY A 112 -6.81 -4.15 13.82
CA GLY A 112 -5.80 -3.27 14.46
C GLY A 112 -4.40 -3.88 14.60
N LEU A 113 -4.06 -4.91 13.82
CA LEU A 113 -2.80 -5.63 13.90
C LEU A 113 -2.23 -5.88 12.50
N PHE A 114 -0.96 -5.55 12.31
CA PHE A 114 -0.16 -5.99 11.19
C PHE A 114 0.35 -7.41 11.45
N VAL A 115 0.21 -8.27 10.48
CA VAL A 115 0.71 -9.65 10.51
C VAL A 115 1.57 -9.86 9.27
N ALA A 116 2.85 -10.13 9.47
CA ALA A 116 3.79 -10.48 8.42
C ALA A 116 4.20 -11.95 8.59
N ALA A 117 4.42 -12.67 7.50
CA ALA A 117 4.87 -14.05 7.57
C ALA A 117 5.81 -14.40 6.43
N GLY A 118 6.57 -15.47 6.64
CA GLY A 118 7.51 -15.98 5.65
C GLY A 118 8.10 -17.30 6.12
N TRP A 119 9.42 -17.43 6.00
CA TRP A 119 10.12 -18.69 6.23
C TRP A 119 10.07 -19.15 7.70
N LYS A 120 9.04 -19.94 8.02
CA LYS A 120 8.73 -20.48 9.36
C LYS A 120 8.66 -19.45 10.48
N ARG A 121 8.34 -18.20 10.12
CA ARG A 121 8.16 -17.09 11.05
C ARG A 121 6.87 -16.35 10.74
N VAL A 122 6.19 -15.94 11.80
CA VAL A 122 5.11 -14.96 11.78
C VAL A 122 5.52 -13.84 12.71
N LEU A 123 5.38 -12.60 12.25
CA LEU A 123 5.62 -11.41 13.02
C LEU A 123 4.31 -10.64 13.18
N THR A 124 4.06 -10.08 14.36
CA THR A 124 2.92 -9.22 14.60
C THR A 124 3.33 -7.87 15.16
N SER A 125 2.57 -6.83 14.81
CA SER A 125 2.80 -5.47 15.30
C SER A 125 1.50 -4.69 15.32
N ALA A 126 1.27 -3.91 16.38
CA ALA A 126 0.14 -2.99 16.43
C ALA A 126 0.45 -1.63 15.79
N ASP A 127 1.74 -1.27 15.65
CA ASP A 127 2.19 0.05 15.22
C ASP A 127 3.03 0.02 13.91
N GLY A 128 3.31 -1.17 13.37
CA GLY A 128 4.16 -1.38 12.20
C GLY A 128 5.65 -1.14 12.43
N ILE A 129 6.06 -0.74 13.64
CA ILE A 129 7.43 -0.31 13.98
C ILE A 129 8.09 -1.33 14.91
N ASN A 130 7.36 -1.78 15.93
CA ASN A 130 7.80 -2.73 16.93
C ASN A 130 7.14 -4.08 16.65
N TRP A 131 7.96 -5.10 16.38
CA TRP A 131 7.49 -6.40 15.95
C TRP A 131 7.81 -7.49 16.98
N LEU A 132 6.83 -8.36 17.21
CA LEU A 132 7.01 -9.60 17.95
C LEU A 132 7.11 -10.74 16.95
N SER A 133 8.05 -11.66 17.15
CA SER A 133 8.34 -12.78 16.25
C SER A 133 7.97 -14.11 16.89
N TYR A 134 7.29 -14.96 16.12
CA TYR A 134 6.82 -16.28 16.53
C TYR A 134 7.30 -17.31 15.51
N ALA A 135 7.82 -18.44 16.01
CA ALA A 135 8.18 -19.57 15.17
C ALA A 135 6.93 -20.36 14.78
N THR A 136 6.89 -20.83 13.54
CA THR A 136 5.85 -21.73 13.03
C THR A 136 6.48 -23.04 12.55
N ASP A 137 5.66 -24.09 12.39
CA ASP A 137 6.12 -25.39 11.90
C ASP A 137 6.34 -25.41 10.37
N ALA A 138 5.70 -24.48 9.67
CA ALA A 138 5.70 -24.34 8.22
C ALA A 138 5.75 -22.87 7.79
N SER A 139 6.12 -22.65 6.53
CA SER A 139 6.19 -21.32 5.92
C SER A 139 4.82 -20.86 5.43
N ILE A 140 4.53 -19.57 5.63
CA ILE A 140 3.36 -18.90 5.08
C ILE A 140 3.86 -17.94 4.00
N GLU A 141 3.39 -18.15 2.77
CA GLU A 141 3.84 -17.45 1.56
C GLU A 141 2.86 -16.35 1.13
N ALA A 142 1.59 -16.45 1.53
CA ALA A 142 0.59 -15.41 1.33
C ALA A 142 -0.36 -15.30 2.51
N LEU A 143 -0.82 -14.08 2.78
CA LEU A 143 -1.70 -13.73 3.89
C LEU A 143 -2.91 -12.94 3.41
N ALA A 144 -4.05 -13.16 4.06
CA ALA A 144 -5.24 -12.34 3.90
C ALA A 144 -5.95 -12.20 5.26
N TYR A 145 -6.69 -11.11 5.44
CA TYR A 145 -7.58 -10.95 6.58
C TYR A 145 -9.00 -10.64 6.08
N GLY A 146 -9.99 -11.33 6.66
CA GLY A 146 -11.40 -11.10 6.36
C GLY A 146 -12.29 -11.83 7.35
N ASN A 147 -13.50 -11.31 7.56
CA ASN A 147 -14.50 -11.91 8.46
C ASN A 147 -13.93 -12.27 9.85
N GLY A 148 -13.13 -11.38 10.44
CA GLY A 148 -12.55 -11.60 11.77
C GLY A 148 -11.39 -12.59 11.83
N THR A 149 -10.91 -13.11 10.69
CA THR A 149 -9.94 -14.22 10.65
C THR A 149 -8.80 -13.91 9.67
N TYR A 150 -7.56 -14.18 10.10
CA TYR A 150 -6.41 -14.25 9.23
C TYR A 150 -6.36 -15.62 8.55
N VAL A 151 -6.06 -15.62 7.26
CA VAL A 151 -5.86 -16.83 6.46
C VAL A 151 -4.46 -16.76 5.85
N GLY A 152 -3.71 -17.83 6.01
CA GLY A 152 -2.36 -17.98 5.49
C GLY A 152 -2.29 -19.21 4.60
N VAL A 153 -1.50 -19.15 3.54
CA VAL A 153 -1.25 -20.28 2.64
C VAL A 153 0.24 -20.43 2.36
N GLY A 154 0.68 -21.65 2.10
CA GLY A 154 2.10 -22.00 1.93
C GLY A 154 2.33 -23.49 2.14
N GLU A 155 3.41 -24.04 1.58
CA GLU A 155 3.76 -25.47 1.70
C GLU A 155 2.57 -26.46 1.45
N GLY A 156 1.63 -26.08 0.57
CA GLY A 156 0.45 -26.89 0.23
C GLY A 156 -0.66 -26.95 1.30
N ARG A 157 -0.63 -26.08 2.31
CA ARG A 157 -1.64 -26.03 3.39
C ARG A 157 -2.33 -24.67 3.44
N ILE A 158 -3.48 -24.65 4.11
CA ILE A 158 -4.24 -23.43 4.45
C ILE A 158 -4.34 -23.37 5.96
N TRP A 159 -3.88 -22.27 6.55
CA TRP A 159 -4.01 -22.00 7.97
C TRP A 159 -4.99 -20.86 8.22
N ASN A 160 -5.71 -20.94 9.34
CA ASN A 160 -6.53 -19.87 9.86
C ASN A 160 -6.01 -19.45 11.23
N SER A 161 -6.17 -18.17 11.56
CA SER A 161 -5.82 -17.61 12.85
C SER A 161 -6.78 -16.48 13.21
N PRO A 162 -7.49 -16.54 14.36
CA PRO A 162 -8.30 -15.42 14.83
C PRO A 162 -7.48 -14.26 15.41
N ASP A 163 -6.26 -14.53 15.85
CA ASP A 163 -5.42 -13.61 16.64
C ASP A 163 -4.13 -13.17 15.91
N GLY A 164 -3.81 -13.77 14.75
CA GLY A 164 -2.59 -13.52 13.98
C GLY A 164 -1.34 -14.19 14.55
N ILE A 165 -1.45 -14.93 15.66
CA ILE A 165 -0.33 -15.52 16.40
C ILE A 165 -0.45 -17.05 16.38
N THR A 166 -1.66 -17.56 16.68
CA THR A 166 -1.94 -18.98 16.76
C THR A 166 -2.56 -19.44 15.45
N TRP A 167 -1.85 -20.30 14.72
CA TRP A 167 -2.26 -20.77 13.39
C TRP A 167 -2.67 -22.23 13.42
N THR A 168 -3.88 -22.53 12.92
CA THR A 168 -4.42 -23.88 12.82
C THR A 168 -4.64 -24.26 11.37
N VAL A 169 -4.30 -25.49 10.97
CA VAL A 169 -4.58 -25.97 9.60
C VAL A 169 -6.07 -26.25 9.45
N GLY A 170 -6.71 -25.56 8.51
CA GLY A 170 -8.09 -25.82 8.13
C GLY A 170 -8.17 -27.02 7.19
N GLY A 171 -8.56 -28.19 7.70
CA GLY A 171 -8.98 -29.33 6.89
C GLY A 171 -8.06 -30.56 6.92
N GLN A 172 -8.26 -31.42 7.92
CA GLN A 172 -8.36 -32.86 7.64
C GLN A 172 -9.83 -33.27 7.80
N SER A 173 -10.62 -33.01 6.76
CA SER A 173 -11.93 -33.66 6.58
C SER A 173 -12.38 -33.50 5.13
N TRP A 174 -11.71 -34.20 4.21
CA TRP A 174 -12.39 -34.58 2.98
C TRP A 174 -13.50 -35.56 3.38
N ALA A 175 -14.75 -35.18 3.14
CA ALA A 175 -15.94 -35.79 3.74
C ALA A 175 -16.04 -37.31 3.54
N GLY A 176 -16.37 -38.01 4.64
CA GLY A 176 -17.05 -39.29 4.62
C GLY A 176 -18.40 -39.29 5.37
N THR A 177 -18.68 -38.28 6.20
CA THR A 177 -19.98 -38.10 6.87
C THR A 177 -20.19 -36.63 7.26
N PRO A 178 -21.42 -36.07 7.15
CA PRO A 178 -21.71 -34.72 7.63
C PRO A 178 -21.48 -34.63 9.16
N PRO A 179 -21.08 -33.45 9.68
CA PRO A 179 -20.77 -33.30 11.09
C PRO A 179 -22.03 -33.45 11.93
N VAL A 180 -22.11 -34.53 12.71
CA VAL A 180 -22.99 -34.58 13.88
C VAL A 180 -22.52 -33.50 14.84
N LEU A 181 -23.40 -32.54 15.13
CA LEU A 181 -23.22 -31.52 16.16
C LEU A 181 -22.79 -32.19 17.47
N ARG A 182 -21.51 -32.12 17.83
CA ARG A 182 -21.09 -32.44 19.20
C ARG A 182 -21.31 -31.20 20.04
N MET A 183 -22.42 -31.22 20.77
CA MET A 183 -22.69 -30.33 21.87
C MET A 183 -21.50 -30.41 22.85
N SER A 184 -20.77 -29.30 23.03
CA SER A 184 -19.63 -29.26 23.94
C SER A 184 -20.11 -29.52 25.36
N MET A 185 -19.66 -30.65 25.92
CA MET A 185 -19.88 -31.02 27.31
C MET A 185 -19.01 -30.08 28.17
N VAL A 186 -19.62 -29.02 28.69
CA VAL A 186 -19.03 -28.20 29.75
C VAL A 186 -18.87 -29.08 30.99
N HIS A 187 -17.63 -29.37 31.35
CA HIS A 187 -17.30 -30.07 32.59
C HIS A 187 -17.48 -29.09 33.77
N LEU A 188 -18.68 -29.05 34.34
CA LEU A 188 -18.92 -28.51 35.68
C LEU A 188 -18.90 -29.70 36.65
N LEU A 189 -17.74 -29.97 37.24
CA LEU A 189 -17.69 -30.83 38.44
C LEU A 189 -18.12 -29.98 39.63
N SER A 190 -19.41 -30.03 39.94
CA SER A 190 -19.93 -29.64 41.25
C SER A 190 -20.57 -30.86 41.91
N SER A 191 -19.93 -31.24 43.01
CA SER A 191 -20.36 -32.13 44.10
C SER A 191 -21.83 -32.55 44.11
N GLN A 192 -22.07 -33.87 44.08
CA GLN A 192 -23.10 -34.51 44.88
C GLN A 192 -22.83 -36.01 45.06
N GLN A 193 -22.49 -36.39 46.30
CA GLN A 193 -22.47 -37.75 46.79
C GLN A 193 -23.92 -38.25 46.91
N VAL A 194 -24.26 -39.37 46.26
CA VAL A 194 -25.53 -40.08 46.50
C VAL A 194 -25.25 -41.51 46.96
N LYS A 195 -25.22 -41.64 48.29
CA LYS A 195 -25.76 -42.72 49.13
C LYS A 195 -26.19 -44.01 48.41
N CYS A 196 -25.44 -45.09 48.63
CA CYS A 196 -25.89 -46.45 48.35
C CYS A 196 -27.11 -46.82 49.20
N CYS A 197 -28.19 -47.27 48.57
CA CYS A 197 -29.35 -47.85 49.25
C CYS A 197 -29.09 -49.34 49.59
N SER A 198 -29.23 -49.67 50.86
CA SER A 198 -29.36 -51.02 51.40
C SER A 198 -30.69 -51.66 50.97
N ARG A 199 -30.67 -52.92 50.53
CA ARG A 199 -31.87 -53.75 50.38
C ARG A 199 -32.33 -54.28 51.74
N PRO A 200 -33.65 -54.33 51.98
CA PRO A 200 -34.23 -55.48 52.65
C PRO A 200 -35.46 -55.98 51.90
N THR A 201 -35.62 -57.30 51.81
CA THR A 201 -36.91 -57.98 51.98
C THR A 201 -36.65 -59.41 52.40
N GLU A 202 -37.48 -59.84 53.34
CA GLU A 202 -37.63 -61.16 53.97
C GLU A 202 -37.77 -62.32 52.98
#